data_AF-A0AAD6UBE4-F1
#
_entry.id   AF-A0AAD6UBE4-F1
#
_cell.length_a   1.000
_cell.length_b   1.000
_cell.length_c   1.000
_cell.angle_alpha   90.00
_cell.angle_beta   90.00
_cell.angle_gamma   90.00
#
_symmetry.space_group_name_H-M   'P 1'
#
loop_
_entity.id
_entity.type
_entity.pdbx_description
1 polymer ?
#
loop_
_entity_poly.entity_id
_entity_poly.type
_entity_poly.pdbx_seq_one_letter_code
_entity_poly.pdbx_strand_id
1 'polypeptide(L)'
;MMNRTCKQLAPITRRAVAPAFSRGVATESVPPIQATESSPAVETASGPSDVVPALSPGVLTADIISGAPSQLRHRAVRVYQPTRNTMQSGGAKGERWRIDFDILQGGGRWENPLMGWASSADYMQGTRITFKSQEDAIHFAKKQGWDYYVQPPTVKRIPPKNYSENYLYRANKLRIAKTK
;
A
#
# COMPACT_ATOMS: atom_id res chain seq x y z
N MET A 1 -38.33 37.79 38.43
CA MET A 1 -38.49 39.11 37.78
C MET A 1 -37.16 39.48 37.13
N MET A 2 -37.19 39.72 35.81
CA MET A 2 -36.18 40.34 34.93
C MET A 2 -34.76 39.73 34.83
N ASN A 3 -34.09 39.61 33.68
CA ASN A 3 -34.43 39.60 32.25
C ASN A 3 -33.19 39.05 31.52
N ARG A 4 -33.40 38.18 30.52
CA ARG A 4 -32.37 37.63 29.65
C ARG A 4 -31.94 38.70 28.63
N THR A 5 -30.65 39.06 28.59
CA THR A 5 -30.09 39.85 27.50
C THR A 5 -29.66 38.94 26.35
N CYS A 6 -30.46 38.94 25.29
CA CYS A 6 -30.20 38.32 24.00
C CYS A 6 -29.16 39.15 23.23
N LYS A 7 -28.00 38.58 22.89
CA LYS A 7 -27.10 39.16 21.89
C LYS A 7 -27.53 38.64 20.51
N GLN A 8 -28.12 39.53 19.71
CA GLN A 8 -28.45 39.28 18.31
C GLN A 8 -27.17 39.07 17.49
N LEU A 9 -27.07 37.93 16.80
CA LEU A 9 -26.12 37.69 15.72
C LEU A 9 -26.81 38.00 14.39
N ALA A 10 -26.16 38.80 13.55
CA ALA A 10 -26.64 39.23 12.24
C ALA A 10 -26.70 38.06 11.23
N PRO A 11 -27.59 38.12 10.22
CA PRO A 11 -27.69 37.08 9.19
C PRO A 11 -26.58 37.20 8.15
N ILE A 12 -25.80 36.13 7.95
CA ILE A 12 -24.86 36.00 6.83
C ILE A 12 -25.68 35.63 5.58
N THR A 13 -25.90 36.60 4.70
CA THR A 13 -26.55 36.41 3.41
C THR A 13 -25.60 35.72 2.41
N ARG A 14 -26.08 34.65 1.79
CA ARG A 14 -25.41 33.91 0.72
C ARG A 14 -25.33 34.78 -0.55
N ARG A 15 -24.14 34.91 -1.13
CA ARG A 15 -23.97 35.24 -2.55
C ARG A 15 -23.54 33.99 -3.30
N ALA A 16 -24.42 33.46 -4.15
CA ALA A 16 -24.08 32.51 -5.18
C ALA A 16 -23.68 33.29 -6.44
N VAL A 17 -22.51 33.02 -6.98
CA VAL A 17 -22.10 33.47 -8.31
C VAL A 17 -21.63 32.23 -9.06
N ALA A 18 -22.36 31.88 -10.12
CA ALA A 18 -21.94 30.93 -11.12
C ALA A 18 -21.40 31.70 -12.33
N PRO A 19 -20.34 31.20 -12.98
CA PRO A 19 -20.21 31.33 -14.41
C PRO A 19 -20.24 29.96 -15.10
N ALA A 20 -20.94 29.93 -16.22
CA ALA A 20 -21.08 28.80 -17.11
C ALA A 20 -20.06 28.90 -18.28
N PHE A 21 -19.73 27.73 -18.85
CA PHE A 21 -19.00 27.48 -20.12
C PHE A 21 -17.50 27.84 -20.11
N SER A 22 -16.59 27.05 -20.70
CA SER A 22 -16.68 26.14 -21.84
C SER A 22 -15.61 25.02 -21.79
N ARG A 23 -15.85 23.93 -22.53
CA ARG A 23 -14.90 22.84 -22.80
C ARG A 23 -13.78 23.33 -23.73
N GLY A 24 -12.55 22.94 -23.43
CA GLY A 24 -11.41 23.02 -24.36
C GLY A 24 -10.48 21.83 -24.14
N VAL A 25 -10.52 20.88 -25.09
CA VAL A 25 -9.49 19.84 -25.26
C VAL A 25 -8.45 20.46 -26.18
N ALA A 26 -7.23 20.64 -25.69
CA ALA A 26 -6.09 21.04 -26.50
C ALA A 26 -5.01 19.95 -26.37
N THR A 27 -5.02 19.05 -27.34
CA THR A 27 -3.88 18.21 -27.71
C THR A 27 -2.95 19.06 -28.56
N GLU A 28 -1.80 19.45 -28.02
CA GLU A 28 -0.71 19.95 -28.86
C GLU A 28 0.23 18.79 -29.22
N SER A 29 0.06 18.34 -30.45
CA SER A 29 0.94 17.47 -31.21
C SER A 29 2.17 18.25 -31.68
N VAL A 30 3.36 17.83 -31.26
CA VAL A 30 4.64 18.26 -31.85
C VAL A 30 5.14 17.15 -32.79
N PRO A 31 5.57 17.49 -34.02
CA PRO A 31 5.81 16.55 -35.13
C PRO A 31 7.10 15.71 -35.02
N PRO A 32 7.23 14.63 -35.82
CA PRO A 32 8.34 13.69 -35.75
C PRO A 32 9.56 14.19 -36.54
N ILE A 33 10.74 14.20 -35.92
CA ILE A 33 12.02 14.39 -36.62
C ILE A 33 12.66 13.01 -36.83
N GLN A 34 13.10 12.82 -38.07
CA GLN A 34 13.51 11.57 -38.70
C GLN A 34 14.86 11.04 -38.20
N ALA A 35 15.00 9.72 -38.26
CA ALA A 35 16.24 8.98 -38.12
C ALA A 35 17.27 9.41 -39.18
N THR A 36 18.51 9.61 -38.76
CA THR A 36 19.70 9.42 -39.61
C THR A 36 20.75 8.66 -38.81
N GLU A 37 21.13 7.52 -39.36
CA GLU A 37 22.24 6.68 -38.93
C GLU A 37 23.56 7.37 -39.24
N SER A 38 24.50 7.35 -38.30
CA SER A 38 25.94 7.25 -38.62
C SER A 38 26.73 6.89 -37.35
N SER A 39 27.18 5.64 -37.29
CA SER A 39 28.50 5.30 -36.70
C SER A 39 29.59 5.94 -37.57
N PRO A 40 30.80 6.29 -37.07
CA PRO A 40 31.64 5.40 -36.25
C PRO A 40 32.54 6.11 -35.21
N ALA A 41 33.43 5.32 -34.60
CA ALA A 41 34.71 5.64 -33.95
C ALA A 41 34.78 5.44 -32.43
N VAL A 42 35.50 4.36 -32.11
CA VAL A 42 36.17 4.04 -30.85
C VAL A 42 37.21 5.11 -30.54
N GLU A 43 37.25 5.63 -29.30
CA GLU A 43 38.50 5.91 -28.56
C GLU A 43 38.24 6.29 -27.08
N THR A 44 38.82 5.46 -26.21
CA THR A 44 39.34 5.61 -24.83
C THR A 44 39.09 6.89 -24.02
N ALA A 45 38.55 6.74 -22.79
CA ALA A 45 38.95 7.54 -21.62
C ALA A 45 38.58 6.87 -20.28
N SER A 46 39.42 7.12 -19.28
CA SER A 46 39.59 6.46 -18.00
C SER A 46 38.89 7.14 -16.79
N GLY A 47 38.09 6.36 -16.02
CA GLY A 47 37.78 6.46 -14.56
C GLY A 47 36.94 7.65 -14.03
N PRO A 48 36.48 7.66 -12.74
CA PRO A 48 36.51 6.61 -11.71
C PRO A 48 35.19 6.40 -10.88
N SER A 49 35.20 5.34 -10.06
CA SER A 49 34.48 5.15 -8.78
C SER A 49 32.97 4.91 -8.75
N ASP A 50 32.56 3.66 -9.03
CA ASP A 50 31.46 3.03 -8.30
C ASP A 50 32.04 2.25 -7.12
N VAL A 51 32.08 2.93 -5.97
CA VAL A 51 32.35 2.29 -4.68
C VAL A 51 31.14 1.42 -4.36
N VAL A 52 31.19 0.15 -4.76
CA VAL A 52 30.40 -0.88 -4.09
C VAL A 52 30.86 -0.87 -2.63
N PRO A 53 30.03 -0.51 -1.64
CA PRO A 53 30.47 -0.60 -0.27
C PRO A 53 30.77 -2.06 0.00
N ALA A 54 32.01 -2.32 0.41
CA ALA A 54 32.53 -3.64 0.71
C ALA A 54 31.50 -4.41 1.56
N LEU A 55 31.00 -5.49 0.99
CA LEU A 55 30.27 -6.53 1.70
C LEU A 55 31.11 -6.92 2.91
N SER A 56 30.66 -6.54 4.11
CA SER A 56 31.37 -6.78 5.37
C SER A 56 31.91 -8.22 5.40
N PRO A 57 33.24 -8.43 5.45
CA PRO A 57 33.80 -9.77 5.38
C PRO A 57 33.55 -10.46 6.72
N GLY A 58 32.61 -11.41 6.75
CA GLY A 58 32.41 -12.29 7.90
C GLY A 58 30.99 -12.80 8.12
N VAL A 59 29.97 -12.19 7.52
CA VAL A 59 28.59 -12.69 7.60
C VAL A 59 28.18 -13.18 6.21
N LEU A 60 28.30 -14.48 5.97
CA LEU A 60 27.71 -15.11 4.79
C LEU A 60 26.20 -14.80 4.79
N THR A 61 25.68 -14.32 3.66
CA THR A 61 24.24 -14.10 3.51
C THR A 61 23.52 -15.43 3.70
N ALA A 62 22.39 -15.41 4.42
CA ALA A 62 21.65 -16.65 4.71
C ALA A 62 21.18 -17.33 3.42
N ASP A 63 21.00 -16.54 2.37
CA ASP A 63 20.68 -17.01 1.02
C ASP A 63 21.64 -18.12 0.55
N ILE A 64 22.95 -17.87 0.61
CA ILE A 64 23.99 -18.80 0.14
C ILE A 64 23.94 -20.13 0.91
N ILE A 65 23.60 -20.08 2.21
CA ILE A 65 23.57 -21.25 3.09
C ILE A 65 22.24 -22.01 2.97
N SER A 66 21.14 -21.30 2.69
CA SER A 66 19.78 -21.85 2.75
C SER A 66 19.48 -22.94 1.71
N GLY A 67 20.26 -23.02 0.64
CA GLY A 67 20.00 -23.91 -0.50
C GLY A 67 18.75 -23.50 -1.30
N ALA A 68 18.23 -22.30 -1.06
CA ALA A 68 17.09 -21.78 -1.78
C ALA A 68 17.46 -21.45 -3.24
N PRO A 69 16.54 -21.63 -4.21
CA PRO A 69 16.80 -21.32 -5.61
C PRO A 69 17.06 -19.81 -5.79
N SER A 70 18.05 -19.46 -6.62
CA SER A 70 18.45 -18.06 -6.85
C SER A 70 17.33 -17.21 -7.47
N GLN A 71 16.37 -17.85 -8.15
CA GLN A 71 15.21 -17.20 -8.75
C GLN A 71 14.34 -16.48 -7.72
N LEU A 72 14.40 -16.88 -6.43
CA LEU A 72 13.67 -16.19 -5.36
C LEU A 72 14.10 -14.75 -5.16
N ARG A 73 15.36 -14.41 -5.45
CA ARG A 73 15.90 -13.06 -5.28
C ARG A 73 15.20 -12.04 -6.16
N HIS A 74 14.73 -12.46 -7.35
CA HIS A 74 14.06 -11.58 -8.31
C HIS A 74 12.61 -11.25 -7.92
N ARG A 75 12.10 -11.87 -6.86
CA ARG A 75 10.73 -11.63 -6.40
C ARG A 75 10.74 -10.66 -5.23
N ALA A 76 9.92 -9.61 -5.35
CA ALA A 76 9.65 -8.71 -4.25
C ALA A 76 8.77 -9.36 -3.17
N VAL A 77 9.07 -9.02 -1.92
CA VAL A 77 8.39 -9.50 -0.73
C VAL A 77 7.57 -8.38 -0.10
N ARG A 78 6.34 -8.71 0.30
CA ARG A 78 5.46 -7.83 1.06
C ARG A 78 5.68 -8.00 2.55
N VAL A 79 6.13 -6.95 3.22
CA VAL A 79 6.13 -6.87 4.68
C VAL A 79 4.91 -6.07 5.13
N TYR A 80 3.95 -6.71 5.80
CA TYR A 80 2.72 -6.04 6.21
C TYR A 80 2.09 -6.62 7.47
N GLN A 81 1.21 -5.83 8.08
CA GLN A 81 0.32 -6.28 9.14
C GLN A 81 -1.06 -6.59 8.53
N PRO A 82 -1.59 -7.81 8.65
CA PRO A 82 -2.83 -8.18 7.99
C PRO A 82 -4.02 -7.40 8.56
N THR A 83 -4.81 -6.83 7.67
CA THR A 83 -6.02 -6.11 8.05
C THR A 83 -7.02 -7.06 8.72
N ARG A 84 -7.73 -6.55 9.73
CA ARG A 84 -8.82 -7.28 10.36
C ARG A 84 -9.92 -7.62 9.35
N ASN A 85 -10.39 -8.87 9.38
CA ASN A 85 -11.54 -9.31 8.61
C ASN A 85 -12.78 -8.48 8.95
N THR A 86 -13.42 -7.87 7.94
CA THR A 86 -14.62 -7.04 8.09
C THR A 86 -15.80 -7.82 8.66
N MET A 87 -15.90 -9.11 8.33
CA MET A 87 -16.99 -9.97 8.80
C MET A 87 -16.86 -10.32 10.29
N GLN A 88 -15.68 -10.10 10.90
CA GLN A 88 -15.42 -10.50 12.29
C GLN A 88 -15.07 -9.30 13.17
N SER A 89 -15.52 -9.38 14.42
CA SER A 89 -15.25 -8.34 15.42
C SER A 89 -13.89 -8.50 16.12
N GLY A 90 -13.23 -9.65 16.00
CA GLY A 90 -11.96 -9.95 16.67
C GLY A 90 -10.73 -9.31 16.00
N GLY A 91 -9.79 -8.82 16.81
CA GLY A 91 -8.57 -8.12 16.37
C GLY A 91 -7.28 -8.95 16.35
N ALA A 92 -7.23 -10.10 17.05
CA ALA A 92 -5.97 -10.80 17.35
C ALA A 92 -5.13 -11.21 16.12
N LYS A 93 -5.77 -11.50 14.98
CA LYS A 93 -5.05 -11.90 13.75
C LYS A 93 -4.20 -10.78 13.15
N GLY A 94 -4.53 -9.52 13.47
CA GLY A 94 -3.88 -8.33 12.94
C GLY A 94 -2.72 -7.82 13.76
N GLU A 95 -2.24 -8.51 14.80
CA GLU A 95 -1.15 -8.01 15.64
C GLU A 95 0.24 -8.36 15.08
N ARG A 96 0.36 -9.54 14.45
CA ARG A 96 1.65 -10.05 13.95
C ARG A 96 1.99 -9.52 12.56
N TRP A 97 3.26 -9.24 12.34
CA TRP A 97 3.80 -8.90 11.03
C TRP A 97 3.93 -10.14 10.16
N ARG A 98 3.74 -9.98 8.85
CA ARG A 98 3.83 -11.06 7.88
C ARG A 98 4.70 -10.68 6.71
N ILE A 99 5.45 -11.68 6.25
CA ILE A 99 6.13 -11.71 4.97
C ILE A 99 5.32 -12.64 4.06
N ASP A 100 4.79 -12.06 2.99
CA ASP A 100 4.16 -12.79 1.90
C ASP A 100 4.87 -12.46 0.58
N PHE A 101 4.85 -13.44 -0.33
CA PHE A 101 5.47 -13.34 -1.64
C PHE A 101 4.43 -12.89 -2.67
N ASP A 102 4.83 -12.02 -3.61
CA ASP A 102 3.98 -11.66 -4.75
C ASP A 102 3.82 -12.85 -5.71
N ILE A 103 2.75 -12.88 -6.52
CA ILE A 103 2.46 -14.02 -7.41
C ILE A 103 3.49 -14.10 -8.55
N LEU A 104 3.89 -15.32 -8.94
CA LEU A 104 4.86 -15.51 -10.03
C LEU A 104 4.19 -15.17 -11.36
N GLN A 105 4.79 -14.27 -12.14
CA GLN A 105 4.34 -14.05 -13.51
C GLN A 105 4.57 -15.34 -14.32
N GLY A 106 3.51 -15.88 -14.93
CA GLY A 106 3.53 -17.14 -15.69
C GLY A 106 3.42 -18.42 -14.85
N GLY A 107 3.67 -18.37 -13.53
CA GLY A 107 3.55 -19.52 -12.61
C GLY A 107 2.39 -19.45 -11.63
N GLY A 108 1.42 -18.57 -11.90
CA GLY A 108 0.22 -18.35 -11.08
C GLY A 108 -0.73 -19.55 -11.08
N ARG A 109 -2.00 -19.29 -10.74
CA ARG A 109 -3.02 -20.36 -10.68
C ARG A 109 -3.65 -20.59 -12.05
N TRP A 110 -3.71 -21.86 -12.48
CA TRP A 110 -4.44 -22.29 -13.68
C TRP A 110 -5.37 -23.46 -13.36
N GLU A 111 -6.35 -23.70 -14.22
CA GLU A 111 -7.29 -24.80 -14.09
C GLU A 111 -6.69 -26.11 -14.61
N ASN A 112 -6.81 -27.19 -13.84
CA ASN A 112 -6.42 -28.52 -14.29
C ASN A 112 -7.44 -29.04 -15.32
N PRO A 113 -7.04 -29.39 -16.56
CA PRO A 113 -7.97 -29.80 -17.61
C PRO A 113 -8.75 -31.09 -17.30
N LEU A 114 -8.28 -31.92 -16.37
CA LEU A 114 -8.96 -33.17 -16.00
C LEU A 114 -10.02 -32.97 -14.91
N MET A 115 -9.64 -32.34 -13.79
CA MET A 115 -10.48 -32.25 -12.58
C MET A 115 -11.00 -30.85 -12.27
N GLY A 116 -10.53 -29.80 -12.96
CA GLY A 116 -10.89 -28.41 -12.70
C GLY A 116 -10.23 -27.79 -11.45
N TRP A 117 -9.26 -28.46 -10.83
CA TRP A 117 -8.58 -27.91 -9.64
C TRP A 117 -7.62 -26.78 -10.00
N ALA A 118 -7.52 -25.80 -9.08
CA ALA A 118 -6.56 -24.71 -9.20
C ALA A 118 -5.12 -25.21 -8.95
N SER A 119 -4.41 -25.53 -10.02
CA SER A 119 -3.00 -25.92 -10.04
C SER A 119 -2.09 -24.69 -10.06
N SER A 120 -0.83 -24.82 -9.64
CA SER A 120 0.13 -23.72 -9.53
C SER A 120 1.57 -24.24 -9.67
N ALA A 121 2.46 -23.45 -10.27
CA ALA A 121 3.91 -23.75 -10.39
C ALA A 121 4.71 -23.04 -9.30
N ASP A 122 4.12 -22.02 -8.67
CA ASP A 122 4.78 -21.26 -7.61
C ASP A 122 4.93 -22.07 -6.31
N TYR A 123 6.18 -22.29 -5.91
CA TYR A 123 6.56 -23.03 -4.71
C TYR A 123 6.42 -22.19 -3.42
N MET A 124 6.34 -20.87 -3.50
CA MET A 124 6.17 -19.98 -2.34
C MET A 124 4.71 -19.58 -2.09
N GLN A 125 3.76 -19.93 -2.95
CA GLN A 125 2.35 -19.48 -2.84
C GLN A 125 1.67 -19.87 -1.52
N GLY A 126 2.10 -20.96 -0.88
CA GLY A 126 1.58 -21.41 0.42
C GLY A 126 2.36 -20.90 1.63
N THR A 127 3.50 -20.25 1.42
CA THR A 127 4.43 -19.86 2.47
C THR A 127 4.10 -18.47 2.99
N ARG A 128 3.80 -18.39 4.29
CA ARG A 128 3.58 -17.14 5.02
C ARG A 128 4.41 -17.17 6.29
N ILE A 129 5.26 -16.16 6.49
CA ILE A 129 6.16 -16.12 7.64
C ILE A 129 5.69 -15.02 8.59
N THR A 130 5.50 -15.37 9.85
CA THR A 130 4.98 -14.44 10.87
C THR A 130 6.08 -13.97 11.82
N PHE A 131 6.11 -12.67 12.10
CA PHE A 131 7.06 -12.01 13.00
C PHE A 131 6.36 -11.22 14.09
N LYS A 132 7.10 -10.89 15.14
CA LYS A 132 6.61 -10.04 16.24
C LYS A 132 6.77 -8.56 15.90
N SER A 133 7.96 -8.15 15.45
CA SER A 133 8.26 -6.78 15.04
C SER A 133 8.34 -6.64 13.51
N GLN A 134 8.15 -5.41 13.03
CA GLN A 134 8.43 -5.02 11.65
C GLN A 134 9.93 -5.14 11.35
N GLU A 135 10.77 -4.74 12.31
CA GLU A 135 12.22 -4.72 12.18
C GLU A 135 12.78 -6.14 12.01
N ASP A 136 12.22 -7.11 12.74
CA ASP A 136 12.56 -8.53 12.62
C ASP A 136 12.29 -9.05 11.20
N ALA A 137 11.13 -8.67 10.63
CA ALA A 137 10.75 -9.06 9.29
C ALA A 137 11.69 -8.44 8.24
N ILE A 138 12.01 -7.15 8.39
CA ILE A 138 12.96 -6.44 7.50
C ILE A 138 14.36 -7.05 7.60
N HIS A 139 14.82 -7.33 8.81
CA HIS A 139 16.12 -7.96 9.04
C HIS A 139 16.18 -9.35 8.40
N PHE A 140 15.11 -10.14 8.52
CA PHE A 140 15.03 -11.45 7.87
C PHE A 140 15.09 -11.34 6.35
N ALA A 141 14.31 -10.46 5.74
CA ALA A 141 14.33 -10.23 4.29
C ALA A 141 15.71 -9.79 3.79
N LYS A 142 16.36 -8.84 4.51
CA LYS A 142 17.72 -8.38 4.20
C LYS A 142 18.76 -9.50 4.31
N LYS A 143 18.67 -10.35 5.33
CA LYS A 143 19.59 -11.48 5.52
C LYS A 143 19.50 -12.50 4.38
N GLN A 144 18.31 -12.66 3.80
CA GLN A 144 18.05 -13.51 2.64
C GLN A 144 18.30 -12.80 1.29
N GLY A 145 18.59 -11.50 1.29
CA GLY A 145 18.82 -10.75 0.05
C GLY A 145 17.57 -10.59 -0.82
N TRP A 146 16.37 -10.56 -0.23
CA TRP A 146 15.12 -10.32 -0.95
C TRP A 146 14.80 -8.82 -1.02
N ASP A 147 14.36 -8.37 -2.19
CA ASP A 147 13.73 -7.06 -2.35
C ASP A 147 12.43 -7.03 -1.56
N TYR A 148 12.18 -5.97 -0.79
CA TYR A 148 11.01 -5.89 0.06
C TYR A 148 10.31 -4.53 -0.05
N TYR A 149 8.99 -4.54 0.07
CA TYR A 149 8.18 -3.35 0.26
C TYR A 149 7.44 -3.43 1.59
N VAL A 150 7.49 -2.34 2.34
CA VAL A 150 6.82 -2.23 3.64
C VAL A 150 5.50 -1.52 3.45
N GLN A 151 4.40 -2.20 3.79
CA GLN A 151 3.11 -1.57 3.86
C GLN A 151 2.87 -1.03 5.27
N PRO A 152 2.52 0.26 5.43
CA PRO A 152 2.22 0.83 6.74
C PRO A 152 0.95 0.18 7.33
N PRO A 153 0.91 -0.05 8.66
CA PRO A 153 -0.24 -0.65 9.30
C PRO A 153 -1.44 0.31 9.30
N THR A 154 -2.64 -0.25 9.10
CA THR A 154 -3.88 0.55 9.13
C THR A 154 -4.31 0.80 10.58
N VAL A 155 -4.07 2.00 11.10
CA VAL A 155 -4.52 2.39 12.44
C VAL A 155 -5.98 2.84 12.39
N LYS A 156 -6.85 2.20 13.18
CA LYS A 156 -8.26 2.60 13.29
C LYS A 156 -8.42 3.71 14.33
N ARG A 157 -8.95 4.85 13.90
CA ARG A 157 -9.37 5.92 14.81
C ARG A 157 -10.63 5.49 15.57
N ILE A 158 -10.57 5.48 16.90
CA ILE A 158 -11.73 5.23 17.76
C ILE A 158 -12.31 6.59 18.17
N PRO A 159 -13.46 7.01 17.61
CA PRO A 159 -14.13 8.23 18.08
C PRO A 159 -14.74 8.01 19.47
N PRO A 160 -14.86 9.05 20.31
CA PRO A 160 -15.60 8.95 21.56
C PRO A 160 -17.05 8.59 21.24
N LYS A 161 -17.59 7.59 21.95
CA LYS A 161 -18.98 7.15 21.80
C LYS A 161 -19.69 7.36 23.12
N ASN A 162 -20.71 8.23 23.15
CA ASN A 162 -21.53 8.47 24.33
C ASN A 162 -22.98 8.04 24.06
N TYR A 163 -23.50 7.12 24.86
CA TYR A 163 -24.85 6.58 24.68
C TYR A 163 -25.95 7.65 24.84
N SER A 164 -25.71 8.68 25.65
CA SER A 164 -26.66 9.79 25.86
C SER A 164 -26.90 10.61 24.58
N GLU A 165 -25.96 10.61 23.63
CA GLU A 165 -26.12 11.29 22.33
C GLU A 165 -27.29 10.74 21.51
N ASN A 166 -27.73 9.52 21.80
CA ASN A 166 -28.91 8.93 21.19
C ASN A 166 -30.17 9.74 21.48
N TYR A 167 -30.27 10.41 22.64
CA TYR A 167 -31.50 11.04 23.13
C TYR A 167 -31.44 12.57 23.23
N LEU A 168 -30.48 13.21 22.56
CA LEU A 168 -30.38 14.67 22.58
C LEU A 168 -31.60 15.33 21.96
N TYR A 169 -32.12 16.35 22.65
CA TYR A 169 -33.15 17.22 22.12
C TYR A 169 -32.65 17.92 20.84
N ARG A 170 -33.52 17.95 19.83
CA ARG A 170 -33.31 18.68 18.58
C ARG A 170 -34.51 19.61 18.41
N ALA A 171 -34.25 20.91 18.40
CA ALA A 171 -35.29 21.92 18.23
C ALA A 171 -35.91 21.90 16.82
N ASN A 172 -35.16 21.41 15.82
CA ASN A 172 -35.59 21.31 14.44
C ASN A 172 -36.23 19.95 14.14
N LYS A 173 -36.95 19.87 13.01
CA LYS A 173 -37.52 18.62 12.50
C LYS A 173 -36.45 17.53 12.40
N LEU A 174 -36.74 16.37 12.97
CA LEU A 174 -35.83 15.23 13.01
C LEU A 174 -35.59 14.68 11.58
N ARG A 175 -34.31 14.42 11.26
CA ARG A 175 -33.90 13.84 9.96
C ARG A 175 -34.07 12.31 9.91
N ILE A 176 -33.91 11.64 11.05
CA ILE A 176 -33.92 10.18 11.17
C ILE A 176 -34.61 9.82 12.49
N ALA A 177 -35.48 8.81 12.48
CA ALA A 177 -35.99 8.17 13.69
C ALA A 177 -34.94 7.15 14.19
N LYS A 178 -34.36 7.40 15.37
CA LYS A 178 -33.33 6.51 15.94
C LYS A 178 -34.01 5.28 16.53
N THR A 179 -33.76 4.11 15.95
CA THR A 179 -34.14 2.81 16.51
C THR A 179 -32.98 2.20 17.29
N LYS A 180 -33.28 1.19 18.11
CA LYS A 180 -32.27 0.41 18.83
C LYS A 180 -31.82 -0.80 18.02
#